data_AF-A0A2V9QS19-F1
#
_entry.id   AF-A0A2V9QS19-F1
#
_cell.length_a   1.000
_cell.length_b   1.000
_cell.length_c   1.000
_cell.angle_alpha   90.00
_cell.angle_beta   90.00
_cell.angle_gamma   90.00
#
_symmetry.space_group_name_H-M   'P 1'
#
loop_
_entity.id
_entity.type
_entity.pdbx_description
1 polymer ?
#
loop_
_entity_poly.entity_id
_entity_poly.type
_entity_poly.pdbx_seq_one_letter_code
_entity_poly.pdbx_strand_id
1 'polypeptide(L)'
;MLDDLYRRYADKNLMIVAMSVDEDRETVEGFLQKHAHNFPVVLTTENEMPRAYQLGLFPTYIVIDPNGTVNTAFDGDQGFGELRKHLAKAGMETH
;
A
#
# COMPACT_ATOMS: atom_id res chain seq x y z
N MET A 1 9.62 7.86 0.29
CA MET A 1 9.43 7.04 1.51
C MET A 1 8.97 5.63 1.23
N LEU A 2 7.75 5.38 0.70
CA LEU A 2 7.30 4.00 0.44
C LEU A 2 8.25 3.27 -0.52
N ASP A 3 8.74 3.97 -1.54
CA ASP A 3 9.80 3.47 -2.42
C ASP A 3 11.10 3.13 -1.68
N ASP A 4 11.50 3.96 -0.72
CA ASP A 4 12.71 3.72 0.08
C ASP A 4 12.55 2.51 1.00
N LEU A 5 11.36 2.36 1.61
CA LEU A 5 11.02 1.20 2.43
C LEU A 5 11.00 -0.08 1.60
N TYR A 6 10.35 -0.04 0.43
CA TYR A 6 10.29 -1.17 -0.47
C TYR A 6 11.71 -1.59 -0.87
N ARG A 7 12.56 -0.65 -1.30
CA ARG A 7 13.96 -0.95 -1.63
C ARG A 7 14.75 -1.50 -0.44
N ARG A 8 14.57 -0.96 0.77
CA ARG A 8 15.32 -1.35 1.97
C ARG A 8 14.93 -2.74 2.48
N TYR A 9 13.67 -3.14 2.32
CA TYR A 9 13.11 -4.35 2.92
C TYR A 9 12.55 -5.36 1.90
N ALA A 10 12.75 -5.15 0.60
CA ALA A 10 12.35 -6.11 -0.45
C ALA A 10 12.91 -7.52 -0.16
N ASP A 11 14.16 -7.58 0.32
CA ASP A 11 14.83 -8.85 0.66
C ASP A 11 14.48 -9.36 2.08
N LYS A 12 13.68 -8.61 2.84
CA LYS A 12 13.40 -8.82 4.27
C LYS A 12 11.92 -9.02 4.57
N ASN A 13 11.20 -9.66 3.64
CA ASN A 13 9.79 -10.04 3.75
C ASN A 13 8.78 -8.88 3.73
N LEU A 14 9.15 -7.68 3.27
CA LEU A 14 8.19 -6.62 3.00
C LEU A 14 7.81 -6.59 1.52
N MET A 15 6.52 -6.76 1.24
CA MET A 15 5.94 -6.51 -0.07
C MET A 15 5.01 -5.30 0.01
N ILE A 16 5.14 -4.38 -0.93
CA ILE A 16 4.20 -3.28 -1.12
C ILE A 16 3.52 -3.50 -2.46
N VAL A 17 2.20 -3.37 -2.49
CA VAL A 17 1.41 -3.36 -3.73
C VAL A 17 0.50 -2.14 -3.65
N ALA A 18 0.61 -1.24 -4.62
CA ALA A 18 -0.34 -0.15 -4.75
C ALA A 18 -1.52 -0.60 -5.60
N MET A 19 -2.73 -0.28 -5.15
CA MET A 19 -3.97 -0.60 -5.87
C MET A 19 -4.61 0.70 -6.33
N SER A 20 -4.78 0.85 -7.64
CA SER A 20 -5.56 1.92 -8.24
C SER A 20 -6.96 1.38 -8.50
N VAL A 21 -7.95 1.99 -7.85
CA VAL A 21 -9.33 1.50 -7.79
C VAL A 21 -10.22 2.38 -8.65
N ASP A 22 -10.98 1.76 -9.55
CA ASP A 22 -11.95 2.40 -10.45
C ASP A 22 -11.36 3.50 -11.37
N GLU A 23 -10.04 3.48 -11.57
CA GLU A 23 -9.32 4.36 -12.48
C GLU A 23 -9.03 3.65 -13.81
N ASP A 24 -9.03 4.40 -14.91
CA ASP A 24 -8.67 3.84 -16.20
C ASP A 24 -7.15 3.67 -16.36
N ARG A 25 -6.75 2.73 -17.24
CA ARG A 25 -5.35 2.40 -17.48
C ARG A 25 -4.54 3.60 -17.98
N GLU A 26 -5.09 4.43 -18.86
CA GLU A 26 -4.35 5.54 -19.47
C GLU A 26 -4.01 6.59 -18.41
N THR A 27 -4.95 6.90 -17.53
CA THR A 27 -4.74 7.81 -16.39
C THR A 27 -3.66 7.29 -15.45
N VAL A 28 -3.71 6.00 -15.08
CA VAL A 28 -2.69 5.39 -14.20
C VAL A 28 -1.32 5.36 -14.85
N GLU A 29 -1.22 4.93 -16.12
CA GLU A 29 0.05 4.89 -16.85
C GLU A 29 0.65 6.30 -17.00
N GLY A 30 -0.17 7.30 -17.31
CA GLY A 30 0.25 8.70 -17.39
C GLY A 30 0.77 9.27 -16.06
N PHE A 31 0.17 8.86 -14.94
CA PHE A 31 0.67 9.20 -13.60
C PHE A 31 2.04 8.53 -13.33
N LEU A 32 2.16 7.22 -13.60
CA LEU A 32 3.37 6.45 -13.33
C LEU A 32 4.57 6.87 -14.19
N GLN A 33 4.34 7.40 -15.40
CA GLN A 33 5.41 7.99 -16.22
C GLN A 33 6.08 9.19 -15.53
N LYS A 34 5.33 9.95 -14.72
CA LYS A 34 5.83 11.11 -13.98
C LYS A 34 6.28 10.75 -12.56
N HIS A 35 5.65 9.73 -11.98
CA HIS A 35 5.83 9.31 -10.60
C HIS A 35 6.11 7.81 -10.54
N ALA A 36 7.27 7.41 -11.06
CA ALA A 36 7.65 6.00 -11.08
C ALA A 36 7.83 5.46 -9.65
N HIS A 37 7.12 4.36 -9.38
CA HIS A 37 7.26 3.60 -8.14
C HIS A 37 8.05 2.32 -8.39
N ASN A 38 8.74 1.84 -7.35
CA ASN A 38 9.58 0.64 -7.42
C ASN A 38 8.81 -0.63 -7.05
N PHE A 39 7.57 -0.49 -6.59
CA PHE A 39 6.69 -1.58 -6.23
C PHE A 39 5.58 -1.75 -7.28
N PRO A 40 4.99 -2.96 -7.42
CA PRO A 40 3.92 -3.21 -8.36
C PRO A 40 2.68 -2.34 -8.10
N VAL A 41 2.03 -1.93 -9.20
CA VAL A 41 0.75 -1.24 -9.20
C VAL A 41 -0.28 -2.13 -9.89
N VAL A 42 -1.40 -2.35 -9.22
CA VAL A 42 -2.52 -3.17 -9.71
C VAL A 42 -3.70 -2.25 -9.99
N LEU A 43 -4.27 -2.37 -11.18
CA LEU A 43 -5.58 -1.79 -11.51
C LEU A 43 -6.67 -2.78 -11.08
N THR A 44 -7.70 -2.28 -10.42
CA THR A 44 -8.84 -3.07 -9.95
C THR A 44 -10.09 -2.21 -9.91
N THR A 45 -11.24 -2.84 -9.77
CA THR A 45 -12.49 -2.16 -9.37
C THR A 45 -12.82 -2.43 -7.90
N GLU A 46 -13.65 -1.58 -7.29
CA GLU A 46 -14.08 -1.80 -5.90
C GLU A 46 -14.80 -3.15 -5.71
N ASN A 47 -15.56 -3.57 -6.72
CA ASN A 47 -16.29 -4.84 -6.72
C ASN A 47 -15.39 -6.09 -6.81
N GLU A 48 -14.18 -5.96 -7.35
CA GLU A 48 -13.20 -7.05 -7.43
C GLU A 48 -12.39 -7.21 -6.14
N MET A 49 -12.40 -6.21 -5.26
CA MET A 49 -11.70 -6.28 -3.99
C MET A 49 -12.45 -7.14 -2.96
N PRO A 50 -11.74 -7.86 -2.08
CA PRO A 50 -12.35 -8.45 -0.89
C PRO A 50 -13.14 -7.41 -0.10
N ARG A 51 -14.31 -7.80 0.42
CA ARG A 51 -15.21 -6.90 1.16
C ARG A 51 -14.53 -6.17 2.33
N ALA A 52 -13.53 -6.80 2.97
CA ALA A 52 -12.75 -6.19 4.04
C ALA A 52 -11.90 -4.98 3.58
N TYR A 53 -11.66 -4.84 2.28
CA TYR A 53 -10.84 -3.79 1.66
C TYR A 53 -11.67 -2.75 0.89
N GLN A 54 -12.99 -2.96 0.79
CA GLN A 54 -13.95 -2.00 0.20
C GLN A 54 -14.26 -0.89 1.20
N LEU A 55 -13.34 0.05 1.33
CA LEU A 55 -13.36 1.07 2.39
C LEU A 55 -13.95 2.39 1.93
N GLY A 56 -14.15 2.59 0.62
CA GLY A 56 -14.75 3.80 0.03
C GLY A 56 -13.96 5.10 0.26
N LEU A 57 -12.74 5.01 0.83
CA LEU A 57 -11.89 6.15 1.17
C LEU A 57 -10.46 5.88 0.68
N PHE A 58 -9.86 6.88 0.03
CA PHE A 58 -8.51 6.79 -0.55
C PHE A 58 -7.70 8.05 -0.22
N PRO A 59 -6.37 7.94 -0.01
CA PRO A 59 -5.61 6.70 0.09
C PRO A 59 -5.88 5.98 1.42
N THR A 60 -5.93 4.64 1.38
CA THR A 60 -5.99 3.79 2.57
C THR A 60 -4.82 2.81 2.57
N TYR A 61 -4.15 2.68 3.71
CA TYR A 61 -3.09 1.70 3.93
C TYR A 61 -3.64 0.48 4.65
N ILE A 62 -3.38 -0.70 4.08
CA ILE A 62 -3.73 -2.00 4.68
C ILE A 62 -2.45 -2.76 4.99
N VAL A 63 -2.28 -3.16 6.25
CA VAL A 63 -1.14 -3.97 6.68
C VAL A 63 -1.61 -5.39 6.96
N ILE A 64 -1.03 -6.34 6.24
CA ILE A 64 -1.27 -7.77 6.41
C ILE A 64 0.01 -8.38 6.99
N ASP A 65 -0.11 -9.11 8.10
CA ASP A 65 1.03 -9.80 8.69
C ASP A 65 1.33 -11.14 8.00
N PRO A 66 2.48 -11.80 8.30
CA PRO A 66 2.83 -13.08 7.68
C PRO A 66 1.85 -14.23 7.96
N ASN A 67 0.98 -14.11 8.97
CA ASN A 67 -0.06 -15.10 9.26
C ASN A 67 -1.36 -14.82 8.48
N GLY A 68 -1.40 -13.75 7.66
CA GLY A 68 -2.55 -13.34 6.89
C GLY A 68 -3.56 -12.49 7.67
N THR A 69 -3.23 -12.04 8.88
CA THR A 69 -4.13 -11.18 9.66
C THR A 69 -4.09 -9.75 9.11
N VAL A 70 -5.28 -9.24 8.79
CA VAL A 70 -5.47 -7.83 8.40
C VAL A 70 -5.47 -7.00 9.67
N ASN A 71 -4.42 -6.21 9.87
CA ASN A 71 -4.23 -5.50 11.13
C ASN A 71 -4.95 -4.16 11.15
N THR A 72 -4.98 -3.39 10.06
CA THR A 72 -5.75 -2.14 10.04
C THR A 72 -5.96 -1.51 8.66
N ALA A 73 -6.96 -0.64 8.58
CA ALA A 73 -7.21 0.33 7.51
C ALA A 73 -7.25 1.74 8.13
N PHE A 74 -6.48 2.67 7.57
CA PHE A 74 -6.39 4.04 8.07
C PHE A 74 -6.29 5.00 6.89
N ASP A 75 -7.06 6.08 6.92
CA ASP A 75 -7.10 7.11 5.87
C ASP A 75 -6.07 8.23 6.11
N GLY A 76 -5.60 8.84 5.01
CA GLY A 76 -4.81 10.07 5.04
C GLY A 76 -3.49 9.98 5.85
N ASP A 77 -3.11 11.09 6.50
CA ASP A 77 -1.87 11.20 7.27
C ASP A 77 -1.86 10.30 8.53
N GLN A 78 -3.03 10.04 9.12
CA GLN A 78 -3.17 9.08 10.23
C GLN A 78 -2.85 7.66 9.75
N GLY A 79 -3.31 7.34 8.53
CA GLY A 79 -2.86 6.25 7.66
C GLY A 79 -1.41 5.86 7.84
N PHE A 80 -0.60 6.86 7.56
CA PHE A 80 0.83 6.70 7.42
C PHE A 80 1.55 6.56 8.77
N GLY A 81 1.09 7.29 9.79
CA GLY A 81 1.63 7.18 11.14
C GLY A 81 1.46 5.79 11.72
N GLU A 82 0.31 5.17 11.49
CA GLU A 82 0.03 3.81 11.99
C GLU A 82 0.72 2.71 11.18
N LEU A 83 0.86 2.90 9.86
CA LEU A 83 1.74 2.07 9.04
C LEU A 83 3.16 2.04 9.61
N ARG A 84 3.73 3.21 9.93
CA ARG A 84 5.07 3.31 10.53
C ARG A 84 5.16 2.57 11.87
N LYS A 85 4.14 2.66 12.73
CA LYS A 85 4.11 1.92 14.01
C LYS A 85 4.08 0.41 13.78
N HIS A 86 3.33 -0.09 12.82
CA HIS A 86 3.28 -1.52 12.49
C HIS A 86 4.62 -2.01 11.92
N LEU A 87 5.22 -1.27 11.01
CA LEU A 87 6.54 -1.57 10.47
C LEU A 87 7.59 -1.61 11.58
N ALA A 88 7.58 -0.65 12.51
CA ALA A 88 8.49 -0.63 13.64
C ALA A 88 8.33 -1.87 14.55
N LYS A 89 7.08 -2.31 14.82
CA LYS A 89 6.81 -3.56 15.57
C LYS A 89 7.34 -4.80 14.84
N ALA A 90 7.35 -4.78 13.52
CA ALA A 90 7.95 -5.83 12.69
C ALA A 90 9.49 -5.74 12.57
N GLY A 91 10.13 -4.81 13.29
CA GLY A 91 11.58 -4.59 13.22
C GLY A 91 12.03 -3.85 11.96
N MET A 92 11.11 -3.22 11.22
CA MET A 92 11.39 -2.40 10.05
C MET A 92 11.45 -0.93 10.45
N GLU A 93 12.67 -0.40 10.54
CA GLU A 93 12.94 1.01 10.81
C GLU A 93 12.47 1.93 9.66
N THR A 94 11.78 3.03 10.02
CA THR A 94 11.09 3.95 9.08
C THR A 94 11.60 5.40 9.12
N HIS A 95 12.66 5.67 9.90
CA HIS A 95 13.34 6.96 10.02
C HIS A 95 14.19 7.33 8.80
#